data_AF-A0A084A7U6-F1
#
_entry.id   AF-A0A084A7U6-F1
#
_cell.length_a   1.000
_cell.length_b   1.000
_cell.length_c   1.000
_cell.angle_alpha   90.00
_cell.angle_beta   90.00
_cell.angle_gamma   90.00
#
_symmetry.space_group_name_H-M   'P 1'
#
loop_
_entity.id
_entity.type
_entity.pdbx_description
1 polymer ?
#
loop_
_entity_poly.entity_id
_entity_poly.type
_entity_poly.pdbx_seq_one_letter_code
_entity_poly.pdbx_strand_id
1 'polypeptide(L)'
;MRFFCLYSSDIMIIITSRRGNSVGNKIQDNDSINELGKIIKTTKVLNPILKLLNIDSGIDINKITKEYADLLTLNDDFNMYYHDRGWIAHESLNIDVLKFCVSTAKAGDIDRGEETLIEYYEGELKNFEKYSYRKHFYDRQELLNLAIEDYFSGRYHSSIPIALLSADGIINDIEPTGLFARETDLEVWDSISGHGSGLKSLVSLLSKNRKKTSTDSISLPYRNGILHGRDINYYNKFVAIKSFALLIYLADWIRENDVKSSF
;
A
#
# COMPACT_ATOMS: atom_id res chain seq x y z
N MET A 1 0.68 -0.34 46.76
CA MET A 1 0.04 -1.04 47.89
C MET A 1 -0.38 -2.42 47.39
N ARG A 2 0.16 -3.46 48.04
CA ARG A 2 -0.07 -4.91 47.91
C ARG A 2 0.35 -5.62 46.60
N PHE A 3 1.52 -6.26 46.75
CA PHE A 3 1.94 -7.49 46.09
C PHE A 3 0.92 -8.62 46.25
N PHE A 4 0.77 -9.44 45.22
CA PHE A 4 0.59 -10.88 45.36
C PHE A 4 1.62 -11.59 44.48
N CYS A 5 2.35 -12.50 45.11
CA CYS A 5 3.38 -13.35 44.52
C CYS A 5 2.83 -14.78 44.53
N LEU A 6 2.78 -15.44 43.37
CA LEU A 6 2.79 -16.89 43.29
C LEU A 6 3.68 -17.29 42.12
N TYR A 7 4.82 -17.90 42.49
CA TYR A 7 5.77 -18.56 41.60
C TYR A 7 5.11 -19.80 40.98
N SER A 8 5.21 -19.92 39.65
CA SER A 8 5.42 -21.21 39.01
C SER A 8 6.32 -21.00 37.80
N SER A 9 7.30 -21.87 37.71
CA SER A 9 8.42 -21.88 36.78
C SER A 9 7.92 -22.00 35.35
N ASP A 10 8.05 -20.93 34.56
CA ASP A 10 8.11 -21.03 33.11
C ASP A 10 8.99 -19.89 32.60
N ILE A 11 9.91 -20.26 31.71
CA ILE A 11 10.80 -19.34 31.01
C ILE A 11 9.91 -18.38 30.22
N MET A 12 9.65 -17.22 30.80
CA MET A 12 9.07 -16.09 30.08
C MET A 12 10.16 -15.60 29.14
N ILE A 13 10.13 -16.09 27.90
CA ILE A 13 10.84 -15.45 26.79
C ILE A 13 10.22 -14.06 26.68
N ILE A 14 10.87 -13.08 27.31
CA ILE A 14 10.60 -11.68 27.06
C ILE A 14 11.02 -11.45 25.62
N ILE A 15 10.07 -11.61 24.67
CA ILE A 15 10.21 -10.98 23.37
C ILE A 15 10.07 -9.49 23.66
N THR A 16 11.18 -8.86 24.00
CA THR A 16 11.25 -7.40 23.97
C THR A 16 10.90 -7.02 22.54
N SER A 17 9.74 -6.40 22.34
CA SER A 17 9.49 -5.58 21.16
C SER A 17 10.58 -4.51 21.14
N ARG A 18 11.69 -4.83 20.47
CA ARG A 18 12.56 -3.81 19.93
C ARG A 18 11.67 -3.13 18.90
N ARG A 19 11.28 -1.88 19.17
CA ARG A 19 11.08 -0.90 18.09
C ARG A 19 12.36 -0.92 17.28
N GLY A 20 12.39 -1.78 16.27
CA GLY A 20 13.52 -1.98 15.39
C GLY A 20 13.65 -0.71 14.59
N ASN A 21 14.66 0.10 14.90
CA ASN A 21 15.23 1.00 13.90
C ASN A 21 15.89 0.14 12.83
N SER A 22 15.08 -0.31 11.88
CA SER A 22 15.51 -0.77 10.56
C SER A 22 14.51 -0.25 9.54
N VAL A 23 14.40 1.08 9.43
CA VAL A 23 13.98 1.67 8.16
C VAL A 23 15.12 1.39 7.19
N GLY A 24 15.10 0.21 6.56
CA GLY A 24 15.82 0.05 5.31
C GLY A 24 15.33 1.14 4.36
N ASN A 25 16.21 1.66 3.51
CA ASN A 25 15.80 2.68 2.53
C ASN A 25 14.83 2.10 1.46
N LYS A 26 14.66 0.77 1.44
CA LYS A 26 13.94 0.01 0.42
C LYS A 26 13.03 -1.04 1.05
N ILE A 27 11.93 -1.34 0.37
CA ILE A 27 10.94 -2.34 0.79
C ILE A 27 11.58 -3.73 0.86
N GLN A 28 12.48 -4.07 -0.06
CA GLN A 28 13.21 -5.36 -0.03
C GLN A 28 14.00 -5.62 1.26
N ASP A 29 14.28 -4.57 2.06
CA ASP A 29 15.01 -4.66 3.32
C ASP A 29 14.08 -4.95 4.52
N ASN A 30 12.75 -5.07 4.30
CA ASN A 30 11.79 -5.46 5.33
C ASN A 30 12.18 -6.81 5.97
N ASP A 31 11.96 -6.92 7.29
CA ASP A 31 12.43 -8.08 8.06
C ASP A 31 11.74 -9.39 7.61
N SER A 32 10.44 -9.36 7.29
CA SER A 32 9.72 -10.51 6.73
C SER A 32 10.30 -10.98 5.39
N ILE A 33 10.65 -10.04 4.50
CA ILE A 33 11.26 -10.33 3.19
C ILE A 33 12.65 -10.95 3.38
N ASN A 34 13.43 -10.43 4.33
CA ASN A 34 14.73 -10.95 4.69
C ASN A 34 14.65 -12.36 5.32
N GLU A 35 13.66 -12.61 6.18
CA GLU A 35 13.40 -13.93 6.77
C GLU A 35 13.03 -14.96 5.71
N LEU A 36 12.14 -14.62 4.77
CA LEU A 36 11.83 -15.46 3.62
C LEU A 36 13.10 -15.78 2.81
N GLY A 37 13.99 -14.80 2.61
CA GLY A 37 15.27 -15.00 1.95
C GLY A 37 16.20 -15.97 2.69
N LYS A 38 16.22 -15.94 4.03
CA LYS A 38 16.98 -16.90 4.85
C LYS A 38 16.42 -18.31 4.74
N ILE A 39 15.09 -18.45 4.74
CA ILE A 39 14.41 -19.75 4.57
C ILE A 39 14.76 -20.35 3.21
N ILE A 40 14.65 -19.58 2.12
CA ILE A 40 14.97 -20.04 0.76
C ILE A 40 16.43 -20.47 0.66
N LYS A 41 17.37 -19.68 1.22
CA LYS A 41 18.80 -20.04 1.26
C LYS A 41 19.05 -21.34 2.02
N THR A 42 18.40 -21.52 3.17
CA THR A 42 18.53 -22.74 3.98
C THR A 42 18.02 -23.96 3.22
N THR A 43 16.84 -23.85 2.62
CA THR A 43 16.23 -24.90 1.80
C THR A 43 17.13 -25.30 0.62
N LYS A 44 17.79 -24.33 -0.02
CA LYS A 44 18.77 -24.58 -1.09
C LYS A 44 19.98 -25.39 -0.63
N VAL A 45 20.50 -25.14 0.57
CA VAL A 45 21.62 -25.90 1.16
C VAL A 45 21.21 -27.32 1.54
N LEU A 46 19.95 -27.51 1.94
CA LEU A 46 19.41 -28.84 2.30
C LEU A 46 19.07 -29.70 1.07
N ASN A 47 18.81 -29.09 -0.11
CA ASN A 47 18.41 -29.82 -1.32
C ASN A 47 19.36 -30.98 -1.71
N PRO A 48 20.69 -30.81 -1.74
CA PRO A 48 21.61 -31.92 -2.07
C PRO A 48 21.54 -33.07 -1.05
N ILE A 49 21.32 -32.75 0.23
CA ILE A 49 21.21 -33.75 1.31
C ILE A 49 19.91 -34.55 1.15
N LEU A 50 18.78 -33.87 0.88
CA LEU A 50 17.50 -34.54 0.62
C LEU A 50 17.59 -35.49 -0.58
N LYS A 51 18.24 -35.06 -1.67
CA LYS A 51 18.50 -35.90 -2.83
C LYS A 51 19.40 -37.10 -2.50
N LEU A 52 20.44 -36.91 -1.69
CA LEU A 52 21.32 -38.00 -1.24
C LEU A 52 20.55 -39.05 -0.43
N LEU A 53 19.55 -38.64 0.35
CA LEU A 53 18.70 -39.50 1.16
C LEU A 53 17.50 -40.09 0.39
N ASN A 54 17.38 -39.88 -0.92
CA ASN A 54 16.23 -40.29 -1.74
C ASN A 54 14.88 -39.75 -1.22
N ILE A 55 14.90 -38.59 -0.57
CA ILE A 55 13.68 -37.89 -0.14
C ILE A 55 13.27 -36.95 -1.27
N ASP A 56 12.24 -37.32 -2.04
CA ASP A 56 11.66 -36.45 -3.05
C ASP A 56 10.62 -35.51 -2.41
N SER A 57 10.93 -34.22 -2.36
CA SER A 57 10.01 -33.20 -1.83
C SER A 57 9.04 -32.68 -2.89
N GLY A 58 9.24 -32.98 -4.18
CA GLY A 58 8.48 -32.38 -5.29
C GLY A 58 8.68 -30.86 -5.46
N ILE A 59 9.58 -30.23 -4.69
CA ILE A 59 9.81 -28.78 -4.68
C ILE A 59 11.01 -28.43 -5.58
N ASP A 60 10.77 -27.64 -6.63
CA ASP A 60 11.85 -27.06 -7.44
C ASP A 60 12.43 -25.81 -6.75
N ILE A 61 13.42 -26.05 -5.90
CA ILE A 61 14.09 -25.00 -5.11
C ILE A 61 14.85 -24.01 -6.01
N ASN A 62 15.31 -24.43 -7.20
CA ASN A 62 16.00 -23.54 -8.12
C ASN A 62 15.02 -22.55 -8.75
N LYS A 63 13.83 -23.04 -9.15
CA LYS A 63 12.74 -22.19 -9.63
C LYS A 63 12.31 -21.18 -8.56
N ILE A 64 12.08 -21.63 -7.32
CA ILE A 64 11.71 -20.75 -6.20
C ILE A 64 12.78 -19.68 -5.96
N THR A 65 14.06 -20.06 -6.00
CA THR A 65 15.16 -19.10 -5.79
C THR A 65 15.18 -18.02 -6.87
N LYS A 66 14.94 -18.41 -8.13
CA LYS A 66 14.91 -17.47 -9.26
C LYS A 66 13.70 -16.52 -9.15
N GLU A 67 12.52 -17.08 -8.93
CA GLU A 67 11.29 -16.29 -8.77
C GLU A 67 11.40 -15.33 -7.59
N TYR A 68 11.95 -15.78 -6.45
CA TYR A 68 12.19 -14.89 -5.30
C TYR A 68 13.17 -13.75 -5.62
N ALA A 69 14.26 -14.03 -6.35
CA ALA A 69 15.20 -12.99 -6.76
C ALA A 69 14.55 -11.93 -7.67
N ASP A 70 13.68 -12.37 -8.59
CA ASP A 70 12.93 -11.47 -9.48
C ASP A 70 11.87 -10.65 -8.71
N LEU A 71 11.35 -11.18 -7.60
CA LEU A 71 10.36 -10.51 -6.75
C LEU A 71 10.98 -9.58 -5.71
N LEU A 72 12.25 -9.79 -5.34
CA LEU A 72 12.90 -9.08 -4.24
C LEU A 72 12.85 -7.56 -4.43
N THR A 73 13.17 -7.08 -5.63
CA THR A 73 13.19 -5.64 -5.95
C THR A 73 11.87 -5.13 -6.51
N LEU A 74 10.85 -5.99 -6.67
CA LEU A 74 9.72 -5.68 -7.54
C LEU A 74 8.88 -4.50 -7.04
N ASN A 75 8.64 -4.42 -5.72
CA ASN A 75 7.93 -3.31 -5.09
C ASN A 75 8.72 -2.00 -5.19
N ASP A 76 10.04 -2.06 -4.98
CA ASP A 76 10.93 -0.90 -5.10
C ASP A 76 11.01 -0.39 -6.55
N ASP A 77 11.15 -1.30 -7.52
CA ASP A 77 11.15 -0.98 -8.94
C ASP A 77 9.81 -0.36 -9.36
N PHE A 78 8.69 -0.89 -8.87
CA PHE A 78 7.37 -0.33 -9.14
C PHE A 78 7.27 1.11 -8.63
N ASN A 79 7.63 1.36 -7.36
CA ASN A 79 7.60 2.70 -6.78
C ASN A 79 8.54 3.65 -7.54
N MET A 80 9.72 3.19 -7.96
CA MET A 80 10.65 3.99 -8.76
C MET A 80 10.01 4.50 -10.06
N TYR A 81 9.21 3.69 -10.75
CA TYR A 81 8.57 4.09 -12.00
C TYR A 81 7.26 4.88 -11.81
N TYR A 82 6.40 4.44 -10.88
CA TYR A 82 5.01 4.91 -10.84
C TYR A 82 4.67 5.85 -9.68
N HIS A 83 5.57 6.05 -8.70
CA HIS A 83 5.32 6.95 -7.56
C HIS A 83 4.94 8.36 -8.00
N ASP A 84 5.71 8.97 -8.91
CA ASP A 84 5.46 10.33 -9.37
C ASP A 84 4.20 10.44 -10.25
N ARG A 85 3.65 9.30 -10.67
CA ARG A 85 2.35 9.17 -11.34
C ARG A 85 1.22 8.87 -10.35
N GLY A 86 1.50 8.81 -9.05
CA GLY A 86 0.50 8.68 -7.98
C GLY A 86 0.17 7.24 -7.60
N TRP A 87 1.00 6.27 -7.99
CA TRP A 87 0.79 4.85 -7.66
C TRP A 87 1.91 4.36 -6.76
N ILE A 88 1.57 3.52 -5.79
CA ILE A 88 2.52 2.84 -4.92
C ILE A 88 2.25 1.35 -4.91
N ALA A 89 3.30 0.56 -4.69
CA ALA A 89 3.17 -0.83 -4.30
C ALA A 89 2.47 -0.91 -2.95
N HIS A 90 1.59 -1.90 -2.80
CA HIS A 90 0.86 -2.17 -1.57
C HIS A 90 0.51 -3.66 -1.53
N GLU A 91 0.12 -4.15 -0.36
CA GLU A 91 0.00 -5.57 -0.05
C GLU A 91 -1.05 -6.30 -0.89
N SER A 92 -2.15 -5.63 -1.25
CA SER A 92 -3.23 -6.19 -2.05
C SER A 92 -3.06 -5.95 -3.57
N LEU A 93 -1.95 -5.37 -4.04
CA LEU A 93 -1.71 -5.21 -5.47
C LEU A 93 -1.40 -6.57 -6.11
N ASN A 94 -2.17 -6.94 -7.13
CA ASN A 94 -1.95 -8.18 -7.85
C ASN A 94 -0.52 -8.26 -8.41
N ILE A 95 0.18 -9.36 -8.10
CA ILE A 95 1.59 -9.55 -8.44
C ILE A 95 1.85 -9.59 -9.96
N ASP A 96 0.90 -10.08 -10.75
CA ASP A 96 1.04 -10.11 -12.21
C ASP A 96 0.87 -8.71 -12.81
N VAL A 97 -0.02 -7.90 -12.24
CA VAL A 97 -0.13 -6.47 -12.59
C VAL A 97 1.15 -5.74 -12.22
N LEU A 98 1.71 -5.98 -11.02
CA LEU A 98 2.97 -5.40 -10.56
C LEU A 98 4.13 -5.76 -11.51
N LYS A 99 4.28 -7.05 -11.86
CA LYS A 99 5.28 -7.55 -12.83
C LYS A 99 5.10 -6.91 -14.19
N PHE A 100 3.86 -6.87 -14.70
CA PHE A 100 3.56 -6.26 -15.99
C PHE A 100 4.00 -4.80 -16.00
N CYS A 101 3.56 -4.01 -15.02
CA CYS A 101 3.89 -2.59 -14.93
C CYS A 101 5.39 -2.32 -14.89
N VAL A 102 6.14 -3.07 -14.09
CA VAL A 102 7.60 -2.95 -14.00
C VAL A 102 8.28 -3.37 -15.31
N SER A 103 7.83 -4.46 -15.94
CA SER A 103 8.41 -4.93 -17.20
C SER A 103 8.21 -3.94 -18.36
N THR A 104 7.00 -3.37 -18.46
CA THR A 104 6.63 -2.44 -19.52
C THR A 104 7.33 -1.09 -19.31
N ALA A 105 7.46 -0.62 -18.07
CA ALA A 105 8.26 0.57 -17.75
C ALA A 105 9.75 0.38 -18.08
N LYS A 106 10.34 -0.80 -17.77
CA LYS A 106 11.72 -1.14 -18.16
C LYS A 106 11.92 -1.16 -19.69
N ALA A 107 10.86 -1.47 -20.45
CA ALA A 107 10.86 -1.42 -21.92
C ALA A 107 10.63 0.00 -22.48
N GLY A 108 10.42 1.01 -21.64
CA GLY A 108 10.21 2.40 -22.03
C GLY A 108 8.75 2.78 -22.28
N ASP A 109 7.79 1.88 -22.05
CA ASP A 109 6.36 2.11 -22.27
C ASP A 109 5.61 2.21 -20.92
N ILE A 110 5.98 3.23 -20.15
CA ILE A 110 5.40 3.48 -18.83
C ILE A 110 3.90 3.84 -18.90
N ASP A 111 3.45 4.41 -20.02
CA ASP A 111 2.06 4.81 -20.22
C ASP A 111 1.15 3.59 -20.29
N ARG A 112 1.57 2.54 -21.01
CA ARG A 112 0.82 1.28 -21.07
C ARG A 112 0.68 0.60 -19.70
N GLY A 113 1.69 0.73 -18.84
CA GLY A 113 1.59 0.25 -17.46
C GLY A 113 0.63 1.09 -16.63
N GLU A 114 0.60 2.43 -16.80
CA GLU A 114 -0.39 3.27 -16.12
C GLU A 114 -1.82 2.98 -16.59
N GLU A 115 -2.05 2.74 -17.88
CA GLU A 115 -3.36 2.29 -18.39
C GLU A 115 -3.82 0.99 -17.70
N THR A 116 -2.90 0.03 -17.53
CA THR A 116 -3.19 -1.24 -16.87
C THR A 116 -3.54 -1.04 -15.39
N LEU A 117 -2.88 -0.11 -14.70
CA LEU A 117 -3.22 0.25 -13.32
C LEU A 117 -4.61 0.86 -13.24
N ILE A 118 -4.97 1.75 -14.17
CA ILE A 118 -6.31 2.36 -14.22
C ILE A 118 -7.37 1.27 -14.39
N GLU A 119 -7.18 0.36 -15.35
CA GLU A 119 -8.10 -0.76 -15.60
C GLU A 119 -8.20 -1.69 -14.37
N TYR A 120 -7.07 -1.98 -13.73
CA TYR A 120 -7.01 -2.79 -12.50
C TYR A 120 -7.84 -2.16 -11.38
N TYR A 121 -7.61 -0.88 -11.07
CA TYR A 121 -8.32 -0.22 -9.99
C TYR A 121 -9.79 0.05 -10.32
N GLU A 122 -10.17 0.19 -11.60
CA GLU A 122 -11.60 0.17 -11.97
C GLU A 122 -12.26 -1.17 -11.64
N GLY A 123 -11.54 -2.27 -11.83
CA GLY A 123 -11.96 -3.60 -11.38
C GLY A 123 -12.08 -3.69 -9.87
N GLU A 124 -11.10 -3.16 -9.13
CA GLU A 124 -11.15 -3.11 -7.66
C GLU A 124 -12.30 -2.24 -7.15
N LEU A 125 -12.60 -1.13 -7.84
CA LEU A 125 -13.68 -0.22 -7.50
C LEU A 125 -15.07 -0.83 -7.68
N LYS A 126 -15.23 -1.73 -8.66
CA LYS A 126 -16.48 -2.50 -8.84
C LYS A 126 -16.76 -3.47 -7.69
N ASN A 127 -15.72 -3.87 -6.95
CA ASN A 127 -15.79 -4.81 -5.84
C ASN A 127 -15.41 -4.13 -4.52
N PHE A 128 -15.63 -2.81 -4.41
CA PHE A 128 -15.16 -2.01 -3.28
C PHE A 128 -15.83 -2.39 -1.95
N GLU A 129 -17.01 -3.02 -2.00
CA GLU A 129 -17.71 -3.54 -0.82
C GLU A 129 -16.87 -4.53 0.00
N LYS A 130 -15.86 -5.15 -0.62
CA LYS A 130 -14.90 -6.00 0.09
C LYS A 130 -14.09 -5.24 1.14
N TYR A 131 -14.03 -3.91 1.10
CA TYR A 131 -13.39 -3.09 2.14
C TYR A 131 -14.38 -2.60 3.21
N SER A 132 -15.68 -2.68 2.96
CA SER A 132 -16.73 -2.11 3.81
C SER A 132 -16.93 -2.84 5.14
N TYR A 133 -16.40 -4.04 5.34
CA TYR A 133 -16.51 -4.75 6.63
C TYR A 133 -15.71 -4.09 7.75
N ARG A 134 -14.80 -3.16 7.42
CA ARG A 134 -13.95 -2.47 8.38
C ARG A 134 -14.67 -1.24 8.89
N LYS A 135 -14.67 -1.05 10.22
CA LYS A 135 -15.46 -0.01 10.90
C LYS A 135 -15.38 1.37 10.21
N HIS A 136 -14.16 1.85 9.94
CA HIS A 136 -13.92 3.17 9.36
C HIS A 136 -14.49 3.35 7.95
N PHE A 137 -14.53 2.28 7.16
CA PHE A 137 -15.16 2.25 5.83
C PHE A 137 -16.66 2.03 5.92
N TYR A 138 -17.12 1.17 6.82
CA TYR A 138 -18.54 0.90 7.06
C TYR A 138 -19.30 2.18 7.39
N ASP A 139 -18.77 2.99 8.31
CA ASP A 139 -19.38 4.25 8.74
C ASP A 139 -19.53 5.27 7.59
N ARG A 140 -18.80 5.07 6.47
CA ARG A 140 -18.81 5.93 5.27
C ARG A 140 -19.34 5.23 4.03
N GLN A 141 -19.84 3.99 4.16
CA GLN A 141 -20.13 3.14 3.02
C GLN A 141 -21.19 3.74 2.08
N GLU A 142 -22.25 4.33 2.63
CA GLU A 142 -23.30 4.97 1.82
C GLU A 142 -22.72 6.09 0.95
N LEU A 143 -21.96 7.01 1.55
CA LEU A 143 -21.35 8.13 0.85
C LEU A 143 -20.30 7.67 -0.17
N LEU A 144 -19.51 6.65 0.17
CA LEU A 144 -18.54 6.05 -0.76
C LEU A 144 -19.23 5.37 -1.94
N ASN A 145 -20.34 4.67 -1.73
CA ASN A 145 -21.12 4.05 -2.81
C ASN A 145 -21.68 5.09 -3.78
N LEU A 146 -22.17 6.24 -3.29
CA LEU A 146 -22.60 7.35 -4.14
C LEU A 146 -21.44 7.89 -4.99
N ALA A 147 -20.26 8.06 -4.39
CA ALA A 147 -19.07 8.50 -5.12
C ALA A 147 -18.60 7.48 -6.17
N ILE A 148 -18.74 6.19 -5.90
CA ILE A 148 -18.43 5.11 -6.85
C ILE A 148 -19.43 5.11 -8.01
N GLU A 149 -20.72 5.28 -7.74
CA GLU A 149 -21.73 5.44 -8.79
C GLU A 149 -21.43 6.66 -9.68
N ASP A 150 -21.06 7.78 -9.06
CA ASP A 150 -20.64 8.99 -9.74
C ASP A 150 -19.41 8.75 -10.64
N TYR A 151 -18.42 7.99 -10.16
CA TYR A 151 -17.25 7.60 -10.96
C TYR A 151 -17.67 6.87 -12.24
N PHE A 152 -18.47 5.80 -12.12
CA PHE A 152 -18.90 5.00 -13.28
C PHE A 152 -19.86 5.74 -14.20
N SER A 153 -20.53 6.78 -13.69
CA SER A 153 -21.36 7.68 -14.48
C SER A 153 -20.58 8.84 -15.13
N GLY A 154 -19.25 8.91 -14.95
CA GLY A 154 -18.41 9.99 -15.46
C GLY A 154 -18.57 11.32 -14.70
N ARG A 155 -19.25 11.33 -13.56
CA ARG A 155 -19.42 12.50 -12.67
C ARG A 155 -18.19 12.66 -11.75
N TYR A 156 -17.00 12.76 -12.35
CA TYR A 156 -15.74 12.82 -11.60
C TYR A 156 -15.63 14.02 -10.65
N HIS A 157 -16.30 15.13 -11.01
CA HIS A 157 -16.33 16.35 -10.18
C HIS A 157 -16.96 16.12 -8.80
N SER A 158 -17.88 15.17 -8.65
CA SER A 158 -18.47 14.83 -7.36
C SER A 158 -17.77 13.65 -6.69
N SER A 159 -17.32 12.66 -7.48
CA SER A 159 -16.65 11.47 -6.92
C SER A 159 -15.31 11.79 -6.23
N ILE A 160 -14.50 12.67 -6.83
CA ILE A 160 -13.14 12.99 -6.36
C ILE A 160 -13.13 13.63 -4.97
N PRO A 161 -13.89 14.73 -4.71
CA PRO A 161 -13.90 15.34 -3.39
C PRO A 161 -14.37 14.37 -2.30
N ILE A 162 -15.39 13.55 -2.58
CA ILE A 162 -15.90 12.59 -1.61
C ILE A 162 -14.83 11.55 -1.25
N ALA A 163 -14.15 10.97 -2.23
CA ALA A 163 -13.08 10.01 -1.97
C ALA A 163 -11.94 10.60 -1.13
N LEU A 164 -11.52 11.84 -1.43
CA LEU A 164 -10.47 12.54 -0.68
C LEU A 164 -10.87 12.91 0.74
N LEU A 165 -12.11 13.36 0.95
CA LEU A 165 -12.64 13.67 2.27
C LEU A 165 -12.79 12.39 3.11
N SER A 166 -13.26 11.30 2.51
CA SER A 166 -13.34 10.01 3.18
C SER A 166 -11.96 9.48 3.57
N ALA A 167 -10.95 9.63 2.71
CA ALA A 167 -9.57 9.25 3.03
C ALA A 167 -9.03 10.01 4.26
N ASP A 168 -9.23 11.33 4.31
CA ASP A 168 -8.81 12.16 5.44
C ASP A 168 -9.60 11.82 6.72
N GLY A 169 -10.91 11.59 6.60
CA GLY A 169 -11.78 11.23 7.71
C GLY A 169 -11.47 9.85 8.30
N ILE A 170 -11.16 8.86 7.46
CA ILE A 170 -10.76 7.51 7.90
C ILE A 170 -9.51 7.59 8.78
N ILE A 171 -8.50 8.36 8.35
CA ILE A 171 -7.28 8.51 9.15
C ILE A 171 -7.53 9.31 10.44
N ASN A 172 -8.35 10.36 10.41
CA ASN A 172 -8.71 11.09 11.65
C ASN A 172 -9.39 10.20 12.71
N ASP A 173 -10.04 9.11 12.30
CA ASP A 173 -10.67 8.17 13.25
C ASP A 173 -9.65 7.20 13.89
N ILE A 174 -8.44 7.11 13.34
CA ILE A 174 -7.38 6.17 13.76
C ILE A 174 -6.21 6.91 14.40
N GLU A 175 -5.76 7.99 13.76
CA GLU A 175 -4.68 8.84 14.18
C GLU A 175 -5.20 10.17 14.74
N PRO A 176 -4.44 10.86 15.63
CA PRO A 176 -4.84 12.16 16.18
C PRO A 176 -5.00 13.28 15.14
N THR A 177 -4.54 13.06 13.91
CA THR A 177 -4.54 14.06 12.82
C THR A 177 -4.93 13.40 11.50
N GLY A 178 -5.53 14.16 10.59
CA GLY A 178 -6.01 13.64 9.30
C GLY A 178 -4.89 13.34 8.33
N LEU A 179 -5.14 12.45 7.37
CA LEU A 179 -4.16 11.93 6.40
C LEU A 179 -3.18 12.97 5.84
N PHE A 180 -3.65 14.17 5.52
CA PHE A 180 -2.81 15.21 4.90
C PHE A 180 -2.20 16.22 5.89
N ALA A 181 -2.27 15.97 7.20
CA ALA A 181 -1.58 16.77 8.19
C ALA A 181 -0.06 16.46 8.18
N ARG A 182 0.76 17.40 8.65
CA ARG A 182 2.23 17.24 8.60
C ARG A 182 2.75 16.22 9.60
N GLU A 183 2.02 16.02 10.68
CA GLU A 183 2.40 15.24 11.85
C GLU A 183 1.77 13.85 11.88
N THR A 184 0.99 13.47 10.86
CA THR A 184 0.41 12.13 10.76
C THR A 184 1.51 11.10 10.56
N ASP A 185 1.62 10.15 11.49
CA ASP A 185 2.50 9.01 11.33
C ASP A 185 1.79 7.94 10.49
N LEU A 186 2.41 7.58 9.37
CA LEU A 186 1.89 6.58 8.44
C LEU A 186 2.91 5.45 8.26
N GLU A 187 4.02 5.47 9.00
CA GLU A 187 5.03 4.42 8.91
C GLU A 187 4.59 3.20 9.71
N VAL A 188 4.53 2.05 9.05
CA VAL A 188 4.23 0.76 9.69
C VAL A 188 5.41 -0.16 9.43
N TRP A 189 6.05 -0.61 10.51
CA TRP A 189 7.19 -1.52 10.41
C TRP A 189 6.80 -2.79 9.66
N ASP A 190 7.65 -3.20 8.72
CA ASP A 190 7.50 -4.43 7.92
C ASP A 190 6.26 -4.45 7.00
N SER A 191 5.69 -3.26 6.69
CA SER A 191 4.62 -3.08 5.69
C SER A 191 5.18 -2.53 4.37
N ILE A 192 4.51 -2.85 3.26
CA ILE A 192 4.79 -2.31 1.92
C ILE A 192 4.14 -0.93 1.80
N SER A 193 2.84 -0.83 2.08
CA SER A 193 2.11 0.44 1.98
C SER A 193 2.51 1.43 3.07
N GLY A 194 2.79 0.94 4.29
CA GLY A 194 3.34 1.71 5.40
C GLY A 194 4.85 1.96 5.33
N HIS A 195 5.54 1.54 4.27
CA HIS A 195 6.95 1.89 4.07
C HIS A 195 7.11 3.40 3.80
N GLY A 196 8.27 3.98 4.10
CA GLY A 196 8.55 5.40 3.87
C GLY A 196 8.41 5.85 2.41
N SER A 197 8.68 4.95 1.45
CA SER A 197 8.46 5.18 0.00
C SER A 197 7.03 4.88 -0.47
N GLY A 198 6.16 4.39 0.42
CA GLY A 198 4.76 4.07 0.17
C GLY A 198 3.83 5.25 0.47
N LEU A 199 2.83 5.02 1.33
CA LEU A 199 1.72 5.93 1.57
C LEU A 199 2.17 7.31 2.03
N LYS A 200 3.14 7.40 2.94
CA LYS A 200 3.69 8.68 3.42
C LYS A 200 4.28 9.54 2.31
N SER A 201 5.08 8.93 1.43
CA SER A 201 5.67 9.63 0.28
C SER A 201 4.61 10.06 -0.73
N LEU A 202 3.63 9.20 -1.01
CA LEU A 202 2.50 9.51 -1.89
C LEU A 202 1.67 10.68 -1.34
N VAL A 203 1.32 10.67 -0.06
CA VAL A 203 0.59 11.76 0.59
C VAL A 203 1.35 13.08 0.50
N SER A 204 2.68 13.05 0.69
CA SER A 204 3.54 14.22 0.49
C SER A 204 3.46 14.76 -0.95
N LEU A 205 3.50 13.88 -1.95
CA LEU A 205 3.30 14.23 -3.36
C LEU A 205 1.92 14.87 -3.61
N LEU A 206 0.86 14.29 -3.06
CA LEU A 206 -0.52 14.77 -3.22
C LEU A 206 -0.82 16.04 -2.40
N SER A 207 -0.01 16.34 -1.39
CA SER A 207 -0.10 17.54 -0.56
C SER A 207 0.55 18.79 -1.16
N LYS A 208 1.22 18.66 -2.32
CA LYS A 208 1.94 19.77 -2.98
C LYS A 208 1.05 21.02 -3.09
N ASN A 209 1.59 22.15 -2.66
CA ASN A 209 0.86 23.42 -2.59
C ASN A 209 0.49 23.94 -3.99
N ARG A 210 -0.77 24.34 -4.16
CA ARG A 210 -1.34 24.89 -5.40
C ARG A 210 -1.78 26.33 -5.13
N LYS A 211 -0.93 27.31 -5.49
CA LYS A 211 -1.08 28.72 -5.05
C LYS A 211 -1.99 29.60 -5.91
N LYS A 212 -2.28 29.18 -7.14
CA LYS A 212 -3.04 29.97 -8.12
C LYS A 212 -4.17 29.12 -8.67
N THR A 213 -5.25 29.77 -9.11
CA THR A 213 -6.28 29.10 -9.88
C THR A 213 -5.69 28.65 -11.22
N SER A 214 -5.86 27.37 -11.55
CA SER A 214 -5.44 26.76 -12.81
C SER A 214 -6.64 26.10 -13.49
N THR A 215 -6.76 26.34 -14.79
CA THR A 215 -7.71 25.70 -15.69
C THR A 215 -7.12 24.48 -16.39
N ASP A 216 -5.85 24.17 -16.14
CA ASP A 216 -5.15 23.05 -16.76
C ASP A 216 -5.68 21.74 -16.19
N SER A 217 -5.77 20.72 -17.04
CA SER A 217 -6.05 19.37 -16.56
C SER A 217 -4.87 18.87 -15.73
N ILE A 218 -5.17 18.21 -14.62
CA ILE A 218 -4.18 17.53 -13.77
C ILE A 218 -4.40 16.02 -13.85
N SER A 219 -3.37 15.23 -13.54
CA SER A 219 -3.44 13.76 -13.52
C SER A 219 -3.31 13.16 -12.11
N LEU A 220 -3.09 14.01 -11.10
CA LEU A 220 -2.92 13.63 -9.70
C LEU A 220 -3.96 14.33 -8.83
N PRO A 221 -4.47 13.66 -7.79
CA PRO A 221 -5.42 14.26 -6.86
C PRO A 221 -4.72 15.17 -5.85
N TYR A 222 -4.27 16.35 -6.32
CA TYR A 222 -3.70 17.38 -5.44
C TYR A 222 -4.77 17.89 -4.46
N ARG A 223 -4.87 17.27 -3.28
CA ARG A 223 -5.98 17.46 -2.34
C ARG A 223 -6.22 18.93 -2.00
N ASN A 224 -5.17 19.67 -1.67
CA ASN A 224 -5.28 21.10 -1.35
C ASN A 224 -5.69 21.95 -2.56
N GLY A 225 -5.26 21.57 -3.76
CA GLY A 225 -5.63 22.26 -4.98
C GLY A 225 -7.11 22.10 -5.32
N ILE A 226 -7.59 20.87 -5.21
CA ILE A 226 -8.98 20.51 -5.49
C ILE A 226 -9.91 21.09 -4.43
N LEU A 227 -9.67 20.82 -3.14
CA LEU A 227 -10.58 21.21 -2.05
C LEU A 227 -10.59 22.72 -1.78
N HIS A 228 -9.55 23.47 -2.16
CA HIS A 228 -9.54 24.93 -2.08
C HIS A 228 -9.95 25.63 -3.40
N GLY A 229 -10.42 24.89 -4.41
CA GLY A 229 -10.87 25.46 -5.69
C GLY A 229 -9.76 26.13 -6.50
N ARG A 230 -8.51 25.67 -6.35
CA ARG A 230 -7.35 26.16 -7.11
C ARG A 230 -7.21 25.41 -8.42
N ASP A 231 -7.27 24.09 -8.39
CA ASP A 231 -7.31 23.30 -9.61
C ASP A 231 -8.78 23.07 -9.97
N ILE A 232 -9.32 23.82 -10.93
CA ILE A 232 -10.77 23.79 -11.24
C ILE A 232 -11.13 22.82 -12.37
N ASN A 233 -10.13 22.28 -13.07
CA ASN A 233 -10.30 21.29 -14.14
C ASN A 233 -9.79 19.89 -13.76
N TYR A 234 -10.04 19.49 -12.50
CA TYR A 234 -9.57 18.23 -11.92
C TYR A 234 -10.41 17.01 -12.29
N TYR A 235 -11.60 17.22 -12.85
CA TYR A 235 -12.66 16.22 -12.97
C TYR A 235 -12.44 15.26 -14.15
N ASN A 236 -11.40 14.44 -14.08
CA ASN A 236 -11.10 13.43 -15.08
C ASN A 236 -10.85 12.05 -14.47
N LYS A 237 -10.86 11.03 -15.34
CA LYS A 237 -10.72 9.62 -14.96
C LYS A 237 -9.45 9.34 -14.14
N PHE A 238 -8.32 9.95 -14.51
CA PHE A 238 -7.02 9.73 -13.85
C PHE A 238 -7.05 10.20 -12.39
N VAL A 239 -7.53 11.42 -12.16
CA VAL A 239 -7.64 11.98 -10.81
C VAL A 239 -8.63 11.15 -9.99
N ALA A 240 -9.78 10.82 -10.58
CA ALA A 240 -10.83 10.06 -9.91
C ALA A 240 -10.35 8.67 -9.46
N ILE A 241 -9.74 7.89 -10.35
CA ILE A 241 -9.32 6.54 -9.99
C ILE A 241 -8.18 6.54 -8.97
N LYS A 242 -7.26 7.51 -9.04
CA LYS A 242 -6.18 7.66 -8.05
C LYS A 242 -6.69 8.11 -6.68
N SER A 243 -7.77 8.89 -6.62
CA SER A 243 -8.46 9.20 -5.35
C SER A 243 -9.06 7.95 -4.70
N PHE A 244 -9.61 7.01 -5.49
CA PHE A 244 -10.09 5.74 -4.94
C PHE A 244 -8.97 4.74 -4.63
N ALA A 245 -7.90 4.73 -5.44
CA ALA A 245 -6.71 3.92 -5.13
C ALA A 245 -6.11 4.31 -3.77
N LEU A 246 -6.11 5.60 -3.43
CA LEU A 246 -5.73 6.06 -2.09
C LEU A 246 -6.54 5.40 -0.97
N LEU A 247 -7.86 5.25 -1.13
CA LEU A 247 -8.70 4.54 -0.15
C LEU A 247 -8.32 3.06 -0.03
N ILE A 248 -7.93 2.42 -1.13
CA ILE A 248 -7.45 1.02 -1.12
C ILE A 248 -6.09 0.92 -0.40
N TYR A 249 -5.19 1.88 -0.60
CA TYR A 249 -3.92 1.94 0.13
C TYR A 249 -4.13 2.10 1.62
N LEU A 250 -5.08 2.96 2.01
CA LEU A 250 -5.48 3.10 3.40
C LEU A 250 -6.06 1.81 3.96
N ALA A 251 -6.84 1.09 3.16
CA ALA A 251 -7.33 -0.22 3.59
C ALA A 251 -6.15 -1.13 3.94
N ASP A 252 -5.17 -1.31 3.06
CA ASP A 252 -4.01 -2.15 3.38
C ASP A 252 -3.22 -1.64 4.58
N TRP A 253 -2.97 -0.33 4.65
CA TRP A 253 -2.29 0.30 5.78
C TRP A 253 -2.99 0.02 7.11
N ILE A 254 -4.32 0.16 7.19
CA ILE A 254 -5.10 -0.13 8.40
C ILE A 254 -4.93 -1.59 8.81
N ARG A 255 -5.00 -2.51 7.85
CA ARG A 255 -4.85 -3.95 8.14
C ARG A 255 -3.48 -4.22 8.76
N GLU A 256 -2.41 -3.67 8.21
CA GLU A 256 -1.07 -3.86 8.74
C GLU A 256 -0.89 -3.16 10.10
N ASN A 257 -1.45 -1.96 10.27
CA ASN A 257 -1.38 -1.21 11.51
C ASN A 257 -2.13 -1.92 12.66
N ASP A 258 -3.30 -2.50 12.39
CA ASP A 258 -4.09 -3.27 13.37
C ASP A 258 -3.36 -4.54 13.83
N VAL A 259 -2.73 -5.26 12.88
CA VAL A 259 -1.92 -6.45 13.18
C VAL A 259 -0.78 -6.09 14.13
N LYS A 260 -0.08 -4.97 13.90
CA LYS A 260 1.07 -4.57 14.71
C LYS A 260 0.67 -3.95 16.05
N SER A 261 -0.47 -3.27 16.13
CA SER A 261 -1.01 -2.70 17.38
C SER A 261 -1.52 -3.77 18.36
N SER A 262 -1.70 -5.01 17.89
CA SER A 262 -2.16 -6.15 18.70
C SER A 262 -1.03 -6.91 19.41
N PHE A 263 0.23 -6.49 19.25
CA PHE A 263 1.43 -7.06 19.88
C PHE A 263 2.14 -6.06 20.80
#